data_AF-A0A2G9YH47-F1
#
_entry.id   AF-A0A2G9YH47-F1
#
_cell.length_a   1.000
_cell.length_b   1.000
_cell.length_c   1.000
_cell.angle_alpha   90.00
_cell.angle_beta   90.00
_cell.angle_gamma   90.00
#
_symmetry.space_group_name_H-M   'P 1'
#
loop_
_entity.id
_entity.type
_entity.pdbx_description
1 polymer ?
#
loop_
_entity_poly.entity_id
_entity_poly.type
_entity_poly.pdbx_seq_one_letter_code
_entity_poly.pdbx_strand_id
1 'polypeptide(L)' 'MNGVEDEHCAAYPRELPARLIKMFSYVEDWTLDPFLGSGTTTKAAKDLGRNSVGIELNPKYLKIIEKKVGIKQGDIFNN' A
#
# COMPACT_ATOMS: atom_id res chain seq x y z
N MET A 1 7.34 -18.79 20.73
CA MET A 1 6.78 -17.43 20.89
C MET A 1 5.58 -17.34 19.97
N ASN A 2 4.38 -17.46 20.54
CA ASN A 2 3.14 -17.34 19.78
C ASN A 2 2.86 -15.84 19.63
N GLY A 3 3.31 -15.26 18.52
CA GLY A 3 3.06 -13.87 18.19
C GLY A 3 1.57 -13.69 17.94
N VAL A 4 0.92 -12.94 18.83
CA VAL A 4 -0.44 -12.43 18.61
C VAL A 4 -0.44 -11.75 17.24
N GLU A 5 -1.20 -12.31 16.28
CA GLU A 5 -1.45 -11.71 14.98
C GLU A 5 -2.39 -10.51 15.19
N ASP A 6 -1.85 -9.44 15.76
CA ASP A 6 -2.57 -8.18 15.86
C ASP A 6 -2.78 -7.65 14.44
N GLU A 7 -4.06 -7.44 14.09
CA GLU A 7 -4.52 -6.71 12.89
C GLU A 7 -3.93 -5.27 12.79
N HIS A 8 -3.10 -4.86 13.75
CA HIS A 8 -2.63 -3.49 13.96
C HIS A 8 -1.14 -3.31 14.28
N CYS A 9 -0.30 -4.36 14.34
CA CYS A 9 1.01 -4.22 15.00
C CYS A 9 2.06 -3.31 14.29
N ALA A 10 1.84 -2.87 13.04
CA ALA A 10 2.82 -2.00 12.36
C ALA A 10 2.23 -1.02 11.33
N ALA A 11 0.92 -0.72 11.41
CA ALA A 11 0.33 0.25 10.48
C ALA A 11 0.59 1.69 10.94
N TYR A 12 1.40 2.45 10.20
CA TYR A 12 1.53 3.89 10.41
C TYR A 12 0.24 4.64 10.01
N PRO A 13 -0.03 5.82 10.60
CA PRO A 13 -1.14 6.68 10.19
C PRO A 13 -1.03 7.06 8.72
N ARG A 14 -2.16 7.17 8.00
CA ARG A 14 -2.21 7.52 6.56
C ARG A 14 -1.58 8.89 6.27
N GLU A 15 -1.61 9.80 7.24
CA GLU A 15 -1.10 11.15 7.14
C GLU A 15 0.42 11.17 6.94
N LEU A 16 1.13 10.19 7.51
CA LEU A 16 2.59 10.10 7.41
C LEU A 16 3.07 9.88 5.96
N PRO A 17 2.68 8.82 5.24
CA PRO A 17 3.06 8.65 3.84
C PRO A 17 2.46 9.74 2.97
N ALA A 18 1.24 10.22 3.25
CA ALA A 18 0.63 11.29 2.45
C ALA A 18 1.46 12.58 2.50
N ARG A 19 2.04 12.93 3.66
CA ARG A 19 2.94 14.07 3.80
C ARG A 19 4.22 13.86 2.99
N LEU A 20 4.85 12.70 3.11
CA LEU A 20 6.10 12.39 2.38
C LEU A 20 5.89 12.40 0.86
N ILE A 21 4.83 11.77 0.38
CA ILE A 21 4.46 11.75 -1.04
C ILE A 21 4.27 13.17 -1.57
N LYS A 22 3.52 14.03 -0.85
CA LYS A 22 3.34 15.43 -1.25
C LYS A 22 4.63 16.23 -1.29
N MET A 23 5.58 15.94 -0.41
CA MET A 23 6.84 16.68 -0.29
C MET A 23 7.86 16.27 -1.35
N PHE A 24 7.84 15.02 -1.81
CA PHE A 24 8.89 14.43 -2.63
C PHE A 24 8.43 13.93 -4.00
N SER A 25 7.17 14.15 -4.39
CA SER A 25 6.68 13.77 -5.72
C SER A 25 5.59 14.70 -6.25
N TYR A 26 5.45 14.73 -7.57
CA TYR A 26 4.37 15.38 -8.29
C TYR A 26 3.18 14.43 -8.50
N VAL A 27 2.06 14.97 -8.97
CA VAL A 27 0.96 14.16 -9.48
C VAL A 27 1.49 13.28 -10.62
N GLU A 28 0.98 12.05 -10.74
CA GLU A 28 1.42 11.02 -11.72
C GLU A 28 2.83 10.44 -11.51
N ASP A 29 3.63 10.95 -10.58
CA ASP A 29 4.90 10.29 -10.21
C ASP A 29 4.65 8.92 -9.56
N TRP A 30 5.71 8.10 -9.56
CA TRP A 30 5.71 6.75 -9.01
C TRP A 30 6.25 6.70 -7.58
N THR A 31 5.51 6.05 -6.68
CA THR A 31 5.95 5.73 -5.32
C THR A 31 6.18 4.23 -5.18
N LEU A 32 7.34 3.83 -4.67
CA LEU A 32 7.66 2.42 -4.36
C LEU A 32 7.65 2.19 -2.86
N ASP A 33 6.87 1.21 -2.40
CA ASP A 33 6.93 0.69 -1.03
C ASP A 33 7.34 -0.79 -1.05
N PRO A 34 8.61 -1.13 -0.73
CA PRO A 34 9.07 -2.51 -0.74
C PRO A 34 8.55 -3.35 0.44
N PHE A 35 7.90 -2.73 1.43
CA PHE A 35 7.37 -3.37 2.64
C PHE A 35 5.94 -2.90 2.89
N LEU A 36 5.07 -3.18 1.91
CA LEU A 36 3.75 -2.56 1.79
C LEU A 36 2.84 -2.83 3.00
N GLY A 37 2.97 -3.99 3.66
CA GLY A 37 2.16 -4.38 4.80
C GLY A 37 0.67 -4.29 4.47
N SER A 38 -0.06 -3.50 5.24
CA SER A 38 -1.51 -3.32 5.06
C SER A 38 -1.93 -2.42 3.89
N GLY A 39 -1.00 -1.91 3.07
CA GLY A 39 -1.33 -1.13 1.87
C GLY A 39 -1.51 0.38 2.09
N THR A 40 -1.06 0.94 3.22
CA THR A 40 -1.29 2.34 3.56
C THR A 40 -0.59 3.31 2.61
N THR A 41 0.67 3.04 2.20
CA THR A 41 1.38 3.88 1.19
C THR A 41 0.64 3.92 -0.14
N THR A 42 0.28 2.75 -0.69
CA THR A 42 -0.48 2.66 -1.96
C THR A 42 -1.81 3.42 -1.88
N LYS A 43 -2.55 3.29 -0.77
CA LYS A 43 -3.79 4.04 -0.58
C LYS A 43 -3.55 5.54 -0.56
N ALA A 44 -2.53 6.00 0.17
CA ALA A 44 -2.18 7.43 0.23
C ALA A 44 -1.73 7.96 -1.13
N ALA A 45 -0.90 7.23 -1.87
CA ALA A 45 -0.46 7.58 -3.22
C ALA A 45 -1.66 7.72 -4.17
N LYS A 46 -2.55 6.72 -4.20
CA LYS A 46 -3.77 6.73 -5.02
C LYS A 46 -4.66 7.93 -4.72
N ASP A 47 -4.92 8.20 -3.44
CA ASP A 47 -5.76 9.33 -3.02
C ASP A 47 -5.15 10.69 -3.38
N LEU A 48 -3.83 10.75 -3.56
CA LEU A 48 -3.10 11.94 -3.98
C LEU A 48 -2.87 12.01 -5.50
N GLY A 49 -3.38 11.06 -6.28
CA GLY A 49 -3.18 11.02 -7.73
C GLY A 49 -1.76 10.66 -8.15
N ARG A 50 -1.05 9.84 -7.35
CA ARG A 50 0.25 9.24 -7.71
C ARG A 50 0.06 7.79 -8.13
N ASN A 51 0.96 7.32 -8.98
CA ASN A 51 1.13 5.90 -9.24
C ASN A 51 1.86 5.25 -8.05
N SER A 52 1.64 3.95 -7.84
CA SER A 52 2.34 3.24 -6.77
C SER A 52 2.61 1.78 -7.10
N VAL A 53 3.77 1.30 -6.67
CA VAL A 53 4.12 -0.13 -6.63
C VAL A 53 4.36 -0.49 -5.17
N GLY A 54 3.74 -1.57 -4.71
CA GLY A 54 3.93 -2.07 -3.36
C GLY A 54 4.23 -3.57 -3.37
N ILE A 55 5.22 -3.99 -2.59
CA ILE A 55 5.64 -5.39 -2.47
C ILE A 55 5.31 -5.86 -1.06
N GLU A 56 4.60 -6.98 -0.97
CA GLU A 56 4.29 -7.66 0.30
C GLU A 56 4.47 -9.18 0.10
N LEU A 57 5.25 -9.81 0.98
CA LEU A 57 5.57 -11.22 0.87
C LEU A 57 4.53 -12.11 1.54
N ASN A 58 3.83 -11.61 2.55
CA ASN A 58 2.86 -12.37 3.29
C ASN A 58 1.48 -12.31 2.59
N PRO A 59 1.01 -13.43 1.98
CA PRO A 59 -0.23 -13.45 1.23
C PRO A 59 -1.47 -13.17 2.08
N LYS A 60 -1.39 -13.25 3.42
CA LYS A 60 -2.49 -12.88 4.33
C LYS A 60 -2.91 -11.41 4.16
N TYR A 61 -1.98 -10.54 3.77
CA TYR A 61 -2.27 -9.11 3.56
C TYR A 61 -3.00 -8.82 2.25
N LEU A 62 -3.01 -9.75 1.27
CA LEU A 62 -3.58 -9.49 -0.06
C LEU A 62 -5.02 -8.99 0.03
N LYS A 63 -5.89 -9.71 0.75
CA LYS A 63 -7.30 -9.32 0.95
C LYS A 63 -7.45 -7.98 1.66
N ILE A 64 -6.56 -7.67 2.60
CA ILE A 64 -6.56 -6.41 3.35
C ILE A 64 -6.19 -5.26 2.40
N ILE A 65 -5.15 -5.44 1.59
CA ILE A 65 -4.69 -4.46 0.60
C ILE A 65 -5.77 -4.20 -0.45
N GLU A 66 -6.34 -5.25 -1.05
CA GLU A 66 -7.40 -5.12 -2.06
C GLU A 66 -8.60 -4.33 -1.53
N LYS A 67 -9.06 -4.67 -0.31
CA LYS A 67 -10.15 -3.96 0.37
C LYS A 67 -9.79 -2.50 0.66
N LYS A 68 -8.57 -2.23 1.13
CA LYS A 68 -8.14 -0.87 1.50
C LYS A 68 -7.95 0.04 0.29
N VAL A 69 -7.31 -0.47 -0.76
CA VAL A 69 -6.99 0.31 -1.97
C VAL A 69 -8.19 0.37 -2.92
N GLY A 70 -9.11 -0.59 -2.85
CA GLY A 70 -10.27 -0.67 -3.73
C GLY A 70 -9.84 -1.00 -5.16
N ILE A 71 -8.95 -1.98 -5.30
CA ILE A 71 -8.49 -2.53 -6.57
C ILE A 71 -8.57 -4.05 -6.47
N LYS A 72 -8.93 -4.69 -7.57
CA LYS A 72 -8.74 -6.13 -7.74
C LYS A 72 -7.42 -6.32 -8.48
N GLN A 73 -6.64 -7.31 -8.09
CA GLN A 73 -5.48 -7.70 -8.89
C GLN A 73 -5.97 -8.09 -10.30
N GLY A 74 -5.47 -7.39 -11.31
CA GLY A 74 -5.62 -7.79 -12.70
C GLY A 74 -4.44 -8.66 -13.09
N ASP A 75 -4.65 -9.61 -14.00
CA ASP A 75 -3.55 -10.33 -14.61
C ASP A 75 -2.76 -9.37 -15.51
N ILE A 76 -1.44 -9.40 -15.39
CA ILE A 76 -0.54 -8.62 -16.27
C ILE A 76 -0.65 -9.12 -17.72
N PHE A 77 -0.95 -10.42 -17.86
CA PHE A 77 -1.21 -11.07 -19.13
C PHE A 77 -2.61 -11.66 -19.08
N ASN A 78 -3.56 -11.02 -19.76
CA ASN A 78 -4.80 -11.69 -20.13
C ASN A 78 -4.43 -12.67 -21.26
N ASN A 79 -4.48 -13.98 -20.99
CA ASN A 79 -4.48 -15.00 -22.03
C ASN A 79 -5.90 -15.16 -22.59
#